data_AF-A0A9X9XFY6-F1
#
_entry.id   AF-A0A9X9XFY6-F1
#
_cell.length_a   1.000
_cell.length_b   1.000
_cell.length_c   1.000
_cell.angle_alpha   90.00
_cell.angle_beta   90.00
_cell.angle_gamma   90.00
#
_symmetry.space_group_name_H-M   'P 1'
#
loop_
_entity.id
_entity.type
_entity.pdbx_description
1 polymer ?
#
loop_
_entity_poly.entity_id
_entity_poly.type
_entity_poly.pdbx_seq_one_letter_code
_entity_poly.pdbx_strand_id
1 'polypeptide(L)'
;MHDLRAMPPGILLDAAIAGSRLTARPRSGLLVGKMEAKAATGDAGICTISALAPNPHGGENPRYGRPGRMPGSVNVPVASCVDPRSMTFRSREQVAATFAAAGADRSKRIILHCGGGIAATPGAFLLHQLRHADLAVYDASMSEWAKDVFLPIEVG
;
A
#
# COMPACT_ATOMS: atom_id res chain seq x y z
N MET A 1 -41.89 -42.19 6.42
CA MET A 1 -41.14 -42.09 5.16
C MET A 1 -41.74 -40.94 4.37
N HIS A 2 -41.09 -39.77 4.37
CA HIS A 2 -41.53 -38.62 3.59
C HIS A 2 -40.95 -38.71 2.19
N ASP A 3 -41.84 -38.65 1.20
CA ASP A 3 -41.55 -38.69 -0.23
C ASP A 3 -40.79 -37.41 -0.63
N LEU A 4 -39.58 -37.58 -1.13
CA LEU A 4 -38.64 -36.51 -1.51
C LEU A 4 -38.90 -35.94 -2.92
N ARG A 5 -40.09 -36.14 -3.50
CA ARG A 5 -40.39 -35.74 -4.88
C ARG A 5 -41.49 -34.69 -4.98
N ALA A 6 -41.19 -33.46 -4.57
CA ALA A 6 -41.89 -32.27 -5.08
C ALA A 6 -41.13 -30.99 -4.69
N MET A 7 -40.09 -30.63 -5.46
CA MET A 7 -39.57 -29.26 -5.50
C MET A 7 -40.15 -28.56 -6.75
N PRO A 8 -40.65 -27.32 -6.64
CA PRO A 8 -41.19 -26.58 -7.79
C PRO A 8 -40.07 -26.24 -8.78
N PRO A 9 -40.36 -26.11 -10.10
CA PRO A 9 -39.37 -25.80 -11.11
C PRO A 9 -38.93 -24.33 -10.98
N GLY A 10 -37.90 -24.09 -10.20
CA GLY A 10 -37.27 -22.79 -10.01
C GLY A 10 -35.97 -22.68 -10.80
N ILE A 11 -36.04 -21.96 -11.93
CA ILE A 11 -34.94 -21.37 -12.72
C ILE A 11 -33.75 -22.32 -12.95
N LEU A 12 -33.81 -23.08 -14.05
CA LEU A 12 -32.62 -23.61 -14.70
C LEU A 12 -31.76 -22.41 -15.15
N LEU A 13 -30.66 -22.17 -14.45
CA LEU A 13 -29.58 -21.28 -14.90
C LEU A 13 -28.75 -22.01 -15.98
N ASP A 14 -29.39 -22.40 -17.08
CA ASP A 14 -28.77 -23.08 -18.23
C ASP A 14 -28.43 -22.10 -19.37
N ALA A 15 -28.20 -20.83 -19.05
CA ALA A 15 -27.46 -19.96 -19.95
C ALA A 15 -25.97 -20.16 -19.67
N ALA A 16 -25.31 -21.00 -20.47
CA ALA A 16 -23.85 -21.04 -20.51
C ALA A 16 -23.34 -19.61 -20.75
N ILE A 17 -22.77 -18.99 -19.71
CA ILE A 17 -22.17 -17.65 -19.82
C ILE A 17 -20.96 -17.83 -20.74
N ALA A 18 -21.08 -17.35 -21.97
CA ALA A 18 -19.96 -17.36 -22.90
C ALA A 18 -18.80 -16.59 -22.26
N GLY A 19 -17.63 -17.23 -22.17
CA GLY A 19 -16.43 -16.59 -21.65
C GLY A 19 -16.12 -15.31 -22.45
N SER A 20 -15.78 -14.23 -21.74
CA SER A 20 -15.31 -12.99 -22.36
C SER A 20 -13.81 -12.82 -22.14
N ARG A 21 -13.16 -12.02 -23.00
CA ARG A 21 -11.73 -11.72 -22.88
C ARG A 21 -11.53 -10.44 -22.07
N LEU A 22 -10.86 -10.57 -20.92
CA LEU A 22 -10.30 -9.43 -20.20
C LEU A 22 -8.93 -9.06 -20.81
N THR A 23 -8.78 -7.82 -21.27
CA THR A 23 -7.49 -7.26 -21.66
C THR A 23 -7.03 -6.27 -20.59
N ALA A 24 -6.09 -6.70 -19.74
CA ALA A 24 -5.48 -5.81 -18.77
C ALA A 24 -4.59 -4.77 -19.48
N ARG A 25 -4.70 -3.51 -19.05
CA ARG A 25 -3.83 -2.41 -19.46
C ARG A 25 -3.21 -1.79 -18.21
N PRO A 26 -2.08 -2.32 -17.73
CA PRO A 26 -1.39 -1.76 -16.57
C PRO A 26 -1.07 -0.28 -16.79
N ARG A 27 -1.28 0.54 -15.77
CA ARG A 27 -0.93 1.96 -15.81
C ARG A 27 0.53 2.11 -15.37
N SER A 28 1.37 2.61 -16.26
CA SER A 28 2.77 2.91 -15.93
C SER A 28 2.86 3.98 -14.84
N GLY A 29 3.92 3.90 -14.03
CA GLY A 29 4.21 4.88 -12.97
C GLY A 29 3.48 4.68 -11.64
N LEU A 30 2.43 3.84 -11.58
CA LEU A 30 1.75 3.52 -10.31
C LEU A 30 2.54 2.57 -9.42
N LEU A 31 3.38 1.73 -10.02
CA LEU A 31 4.31 0.84 -9.35
C LEU A 31 5.73 1.21 -9.74
N VAL A 32 6.64 1.18 -8.76
CA VAL A 32 8.06 1.45 -8.96
C VAL A 32 8.89 0.27 -8.48
N GLY A 33 10.00 -0.01 -9.15
CA GLY A 33 10.92 -1.07 -8.77
C GLY A 33 12.02 -0.59 -7.82
N LYS A 34 12.82 -1.53 -7.33
CA LYS A 34 13.96 -1.30 -6.42
C LYS A 34 14.89 -0.17 -6.84
N MET A 35 15.23 -0.09 -8.13
CA MET A 35 16.18 0.92 -8.63
C MET A 35 15.62 2.34 -8.55
N GLU A 36 14.33 2.51 -8.85
CA GLU A 36 13.65 3.80 -8.75
C GLU A 36 13.40 4.18 -7.29
N ALA A 37 13.01 3.21 -6.45
CA ALA A 37 12.91 3.39 -5.00
C ALA A 37 14.26 3.81 -4.38
N LYS A 38 15.38 3.26 -4.88
CA LYS A 38 16.72 3.65 -4.46
C LYS A 38 17.10 5.04 -4.94
N ALA A 39 16.79 5.39 -6.18
CA ALA A 39 17.04 6.73 -6.70
C ALA A 39 16.26 7.81 -5.92
N ALA A 40 15.09 7.45 -5.38
CA ALA A 40 14.28 8.34 -4.56
C ALA A 40 14.81 8.60 -3.15
N THR A 41 15.70 7.76 -2.60
CA THR A 41 16.25 7.99 -1.26
C THR A 41 17.16 9.23 -1.29
N GLY A 42 16.84 10.24 -0.49
CA GLY A 42 17.60 11.49 -0.40
C GLY A 42 17.20 12.59 -1.41
N ASP A 43 16.24 12.33 -2.29
CA ASP A 43 15.70 13.37 -3.19
C ASP A 43 14.69 14.25 -2.43
N ALA A 44 14.97 15.55 -2.33
CA ALA A 44 14.11 16.50 -1.62
C ALA A 44 12.71 16.68 -2.25
N GLY A 45 12.59 16.40 -3.56
CA GLY A 45 11.34 16.40 -4.33
C GLY A 45 10.52 15.12 -4.16
N ILE A 46 11.04 14.10 -3.47
CA ILE A 46 10.37 12.82 -3.26
C ILE A 46 10.16 12.55 -1.77
N CYS A 47 8.92 12.30 -1.38
CA CYS A 47 8.57 11.83 -0.05
C CYS A 47 8.38 10.31 -0.09
N THR A 48 9.29 9.57 0.55
CA THR A 48 9.15 8.11 0.70
C THR A 48 8.46 7.79 2.03
N ILE A 49 7.35 7.06 1.99
CA ILE A 49 6.51 6.80 3.16
C ILE A 49 6.43 5.30 3.43
N SER A 50 6.86 4.89 4.62
CA SER A 50 6.62 3.56 5.16
C SER A 50 5.23 3.49 5.80
N ALA A 51 4.38 2.59 5.30
CA ALA A 51 3.06 2.31 5.84
C ALA A 51 3.03 1.24 6.95
N LEU A 52 4.21 0.80 7.41
CA LEU A 52 4.35 -0.16 8.49
C LEU A 52 4.02 0.46 9.86
N ALA A 53 3.79 -0.39 10.86
CA ALA A 53 3.82 0.03 12.26
C ALA A 53 5.19 0.65 12.63
N PRO A 54 5.28 1.44 13.71
CA PRO A 54 6.54 2.05 14.12
C PRO A 54 7.66 1.04 14.39
N ASN A 55 7.35 -0.12 14.99
CA ASN A 55 8.37 -1.10 15.42
C ASN A 55 9.17 -1.79 14.28
N PRO A 56 8.62 -2.23 13.14
CA PRO A 56 9.45 -2.66 12.02
C PRO A 56 10.12 -1.49 11.29
N HIS A 57 9.57 -0.27 11.39
CA HIS A 57 10.16 0.91 10.74
C HIS A 57 11.39 1.45 11.50
N GLY A 58 11.33 1.50 12.83
CA GLY A 58 12.45 1.87 13.70
C GLY A 58 13.54 0.79 13.79
N GLY A 59 13.20 -0.45 13.42
CA GLY A 59 14.13 -1.59 13.42
C GLY A 59 14.04 -2.47 14.66
N GLU A 60 13.06 -2.24 15.54
CA GLU A 60 12.79 -3.11 16.70
C GLU A 60 12.19 -4.47 16.30
N ASN A 61 11.73 -4.62 15.06
CA ASN A 61 11.18 -5.86 14.52
C ASN A 61 11.80 -6.25 13.16
N PRO A 62 12.63 -7.30 13.08
CA PRO A 62 13.32 -7.73 11.85
C PRO A 62 12.45 -8.58 10.90
N ARG A 63 11.11 -8.47 10.97
CA ARG A 63 10.16 -9.33 10.21
C ARG A 63 10.45 -9.44 8.71
N TYR A 64 11.01 -8.41 8.10
CA TYR A 64 11.19 -8.32 6.65
C TYR A 64 12.64 -8.58 6.17
N GLY A 65 13.58 -8.83 7.09
CA GLY A 65 15.00 -9.00 6.78
C GLY A 65 15.87 -8.23 7.76
N ARG A 66 16.90 -7.54 7.25
CA ARG A 66 17.71 -6.62 8.08
C ARG A 66 16.79 -5.58 8.76
N PRO A 67 16.94 -5.35 10.07
CA PRO A 67 16.06 -4.44 10.82
C PRO A 67 16.25 -2.98 10.40
N GLY A 68 15.16 -2.24 10.23
CA GLY A 68 15.15 -0.81 9.95
C GLY A 68 14.29 -0.42 8.75
N ARG A 69 14.60 0.73 8.16
CA ARG A 69 13.86 1.35 7.04
C ARG A 69 14.77 1.73 5.88
N MET A 70 14.14 2.09 4.76
CA MET A 70 14.80 2.83 3.68
C MET A 70 15.30 4.18 4.19
N PRO A 71 16.50 4.65 3.81
CA PRO A 71 17.02 5.92 4.26
C PRO A 71 16.11 7.11 3.96
N GLY A 72 15.91 7.96 4.96
CA GLY A 72 15.07 9.16 4.86
C GLY A 72 13.57 8.89 4.71
N SER A 73 13.12 7.63 4.75
CA SER A 73 11.68 7.36 4.68
C SER A 73 10.98 7.73 5.98
N VAL A 74 9.84 8.39 5.86
CA VAL A 74 8.99 8.77 7.00
C VAL A 74 7.98 7.68 7.30
N ASN A 75 7.40 7.67 8.51
CA ASN A 75 6.42 6.65 8.89
C ASN A 75 5.00 7.21 8.98
N VAL A 76 4.08 6.60 8.22
CA VAL A 76 2.64 6.77 8.39
C VAL A 76 2.01 5.39 8.46
N PRO A 77 1.90 4.75 9.63
CA PRO A 77 1.27 3.46 9.76
C PRO A 77 -0.14 3.51 9.18
N VAL A 78 -0.50 2.63 8.24
CA VAL A 78 -1.85 2.70 7.62
C VAL A 78 -2.97 2.58 8.65
N ALA A 79 -2.73 1.83 9.73
CA ALA A 79 -3.67 1.70 10.85
C ALA A 79 -4.01 3.04 11.52
N SER A 80 -3.11 4.03 11.46
CA SER A 80 -3.39 5.39 11.97
C SER A 80 -4.45 6.14 11.15
N CYS A 81 -4.69 5.72 9.91
CA CYS A 81 -5.72 6.28 9.03
C CYS A 81 -7.08 5.58 9.17
N VAL A 82 -7.18 4.57 10.03
CA VAL A 82 -8.40 3.79 10.28
C VAL A 82 -8.91 4.12 11.68
N ASP A 83 -10.23 4.23 11.82
CA ASP A 83 -10.89 4.29 13.11
C ASP A 83 -11.01 2.86 13.67
N PRO A 84 -10.43 2.57 14.85
CA PRO A 84 -10.39 1.20 15.37
C PRO A 84 -11.73 0.68 15.87
N ARG A 85 -12.75 1.54 16.02
CA ARG A 85 -14.10 1.14 16.46
C ARG A 85 -14.99 0.83 15.27
N SER A 86 -15.03 1.72 14.28
CA SER A 86 -15.87 1.53 13.09
C SER A 86 -15.20 0.70 12.00
N MET A 87 -13.88 0.52 12.06
CA MET A 87 -13.06 -0.10 11.02
C MET A 87 -13.17 0.61 9.65
N THR A 88 -13.58 1.88 9.66
CA THR A 88 -13.62 2.74 8.47
C THR A 88 -12.39 3.64 8.43
N PHE A 89 -12.09 4.21 7.26
CA PHE A 89 -11.11 5.30 7.22
C PHE A 89 -11.59 6.46 8.10
N ARG A 90 -10.62 7.14 8.71
CA ARG A 90 -10.80 8.41 9.41
C ARG A 90 -11.27 9.51 8.46
N SER A 91 -11.69 10.64 9.00
CA SER A 91 -12.17 11.76 8.17
C SER A 91 -11.08 12.22 7.21
N ARG A 92 -11.50 12.84 6.10
CA ARG A 92 -10.59 13.37 5.09
C ARG A 92 -9.56 14.33 5.70
N GLU A 93 -10.00 15.18 6.62
CA GLU A 93 -9.19 16.19 7.32
C GLU A 93 -8.16 15.52 8.23
N GLN A 94 -8.57 14.49 8.97
CA GLN A 94 -7.68 13.73 9.85
C GLN A 94 -6.59 13.02 9.05
N VAL A 95 -6.97 12.33 7.97
CA VAL A 95 -6.03 11.63 7.09
C VAL A 95 -5.08 12.63 6.41
N ALA A 96 -5.59 13.77 5.94
CA ALA A 96 -4.77 14.83 5.35
C ALA A 96 -3.75 15.38 6.35
N ALA A 97 -4.15 15.63 7.59
CA ALA A 97 -3.25 16.09 8.65
C ALA A 97 -2.15 15.07 8.95
N THR A 98 -2.50 13.78 9.03
CA THR A 98 -1.52 12.70 9.25
C THR A 98 -0.44 12.68 8.17
N PHE A 99 -0.83 12.72 6.89
CA PHE A 99 0.14 12.71 5.78
C PHE A 99 0.94 14.01 5.68
N ALA A 100 0.30 15.17 5.88
CA ALA A 100 0.99 16.46 5.86
C ALA A 100 2.05 16.56 6.98
N ALA A 101 1.77 16.04 8.18
CA ALA A 101 2.74 15.98 9.28
C ALA A 101 3.97 15.13 8.95
N ALA A 102 3.82 14.14 8.07
CA ALA A 102 4.92 13.33 7.54
C ALA A 102 5.65 13.99 6.35
N GLY A 103 5.28 15.22 5.98
CA GLY A 103 5.91 15.93 4.86
C GLY A 103 5.39 15.53 3.47
N ALA A 104 4.26 14.83 3.41
CA ALA A 104 3.58 14.52 2.16
C ALA A 104 2.87 15.78 1.64
N ASP A 105 3.59 16.55 0.83
CA ASP A 105 3.07 17.73 0.15
C ASP A 105 2.68 17.43 -1.30
N ARG A 106 1.78 18.24 -1.89
CA ARG A 106 1.32 18.05 -3.28
C ARG A 106 2.34 18.43 -4.34
N SER A 107 3.38 19.19 -4.01
CA SER A 107 4.49 19.50 -4.94
C SER A 107 5.49 18.35 -5.06
N LYS A 108 5.43 17.36 -4.16
CA LYS A 108 6.35 16.23 -4.13
C LYS A 108 5.75 15.01 -4.78
N ARG A 109 6.62 14.20 -5.38
CA ARG A 109 6.29 12.81 -5.70
C ARG A 109 6.24 12.01 -4.41
N ILE A 110 5.26 11.12 -4.25
CA ILE A 110 5.14 10.28 -3.05
C ILE A 110 5.28 8.81 -3.46
N ILE A 111 6.23 8.13 -2.84
CA ILE A 111 6.44 6.70 -3.01
C ILE A 111 6.13 5.99 -1.70
N LEU A 112 5.11 5.13 -1.70
CA LEU A 112 4.74 4.36 -0.52
C LEU A 112 5.34 2.96 -0.58
N HIS A 113 5.79 2.48 0.57
CA HIS A 113 6.24 1.11 0.76
C HIS A 113 5.77 0.58 2.11
N CYS A 114 5.83 -0.73 2.31
CA CYS A 114 5.62 -1.33 3.62
C CYS A 114 6.50 -2.58 3.78
N GLY A 115 5.91 -3.72 4.15
CA GLY A 115 6.57 -5.02 4.13
C GLY A 115 6.54 -5.66 2.74
N GLY A 116 5.41 -5.60 2.04
CA GLY A 116 5.20 -6.28 0.74
C GLY A 116 4.05 -5.64 -0.04
N GLY A 117 3.99 -4.30 -0.07
CA GLY A 117 3.01 -3.53 -0.84
C GLY A 117 1.60 -3.45 -0.26
N ILE A 118 1.13 -4.46 0.49
CA ILE A 118 -0.27 -4.55 0.95
C ILE A 118 -0.72 -3.34 1.75
N ALA A 119 0.03 -2.93 2.79
CA ALA A 119 -0.32 -1.77 3.61
C ALA A 119 0.01 -0.42 2.92
N ALA A 120 0.85 -0.42 1.89
CA ALA A 120 1.21 0.79 1.16
C ALA A 120 0.09 1.21 0.20
N THR A 121 -0.56 0.25 -0.46
CA THR A 121 -1.69 0.46 -1.38
C THR A 121 -2.85 1.29 -0.79
N PRO A 122 -3.41 0.99 0.40
CA PRO A 122 -4.44 1.83 1.00
C PRO A 122 -3.93 3.24 1.35
N GLY A 123 -2.67 3.40 1.73
CA GLY A 123 -2.06 4.72 1.91
C GLY A 123 -2.02 5.52 0.60
N ALA A 124 -1.62 4.87 -0.50
CA ALA A 124 -1.61 5.47 -1.84
C ALA A 124 -3.03 5.85 -2.29
N PHE A 125 -4.01 4.97 -2.02
CA PHE A 125 -5.43 5.25 -2.27
C PHE A 125 -5.90 6.49 -1.50
N LEU A 126 -5.60 6.60 -0.21
CA LEU A 126 -6.00 7.76 0.58
C LEU A 126 -5.38 9.06 0.06
N LEU A 127 -4.09 9.06 -0.28
CA LEU A 127 -3.43 10.22 -0.90
C LEU A 127 -4.04 10.59 -2.26
N HIS A 128 -4.43 9.59 -3.05
CA HIS A 128 -5.16 9.82 -4.30
C HIS A 128 -6.52 10.48 -4.05
N GLN A 129 -7.27 10.01 -3.05
CA GLN A 129 -8.51 10.65 -2.61
C GLN A 129 -8.30 12.08 -2.08
N LEU A 130 -7.11 12.38 -1.56
CA LEU A 130 -6.68 13.72 -1.17
C LEU A 130 -6.14 14.58 -2.33
N ARG A 131 -6.20 14.07 -3.57
CA ARG A 131 -5.79 14.74 -4.81
C ARG A 131 -4.28 14.93 -4.96
N HIS A 132 -3.47 14.07 -4.35
CA HIS A 132 -2.07 13.94 -4.77
C HIS A 132 -2.03 13.25 -6.14
N ALA A 133 -1.29 13.82 -7.09
CA ALA A 133 -1.28 13.40 -8.48
C ALA A 133 -0.13 12.45 -8.80
N ASP A 134 1.05 12.68 -8.23
CA ASP A 134 2.26 11.90 -8.47
C ASP A 134 2.51 10.92 -7.31
N LEU A 135 1.89 9.74 -7.44
CA LEU A 135 1.89 8.68 -6.44
C LEU A 135 2.38 7.38 -7.06
N ALA A 136 3.22 6.67 -6.31
CA ALA A 136 3.63 5.31 -6.64
C ALA A 136 3.70 4.41 -5.42
N VAL A 137 3.61 3.10 -5.65
CA VAL A 137 3.85 2.06 -4.65
C VAL A 137 5.09 1.26 -5.05
N TYR A 138 6.06 1.15 -4.14
CA TYR A 138 7.11 0.14 -4.24
C TYR A 138 6.58 -1.17 -3.65
N ASP A 139 6.05 -2.03 -4.50
CA ASP A 139 5.27 -3.21 -4.10
C ASP A 139 6.13 -4.28 -3.38
N ALA A 140 7.35 -4.51 -3.85
CA ALA A 140 8.28 -5.46 -3.27
C ALA A 140 8.78 -5.00 -1.88
N SER A 141 8.81 -3.67 -1.65
CA SER A 141 8.85 -3.07 -0.31
C SER A 141 10.05 -3.54 0.53
N MET A 142 9.95 -3.54 1.87
CA MET A 142 11.03 -4.01 2.74
C MET A 142 11.35 -5.52 2.56
N SER A 143 10.41 -6.34 2.07
CA SER A 143 10.69 -7.77 1.80
C SER A 143 11.70 -7.99 0.67
N GLU A 144 11.85 -7.04 -0.24
CA GLU A 144 12.96 -6.99 -1.21
C GLU A 144 14.12 -6.17 -0.66
N TRP A 145 13.86 -4.93 -0.22
CA TRP A 145 14.91 -3.98 0.18
C TRP A 145 15.79 -4.51 1.32
N ALA A 146 15.18 -5.08 2.36
CA ALA A 146 15.90 -5.48 3.55
C ALA A 146 16.81 -6.70 3.33
N LYS A 147 16.55 -7.50 2.29
CA LYS A 147 17.33 -8.71 1.95
C LYS A 147 18.52 -8.42 1.04
N ASP A 148 18.49 -7.31 0.31
CA ASP A 148 19.60 -6.90 -0.55
C ASP A 148 20.68 -6.20 0.29
N VAL A 149 21.81 -6.87 0.50
CA VAL A 149 22.91 -6.38 1.36
C VAL A 149 23.60 -5.12 0.81
N PHE A 150 23.42 -4.80 -0.47
CA PHE A 150 24.01 -3.60 -1.08
C PHE A 150 23.14 -2.36 -0.93
N LEU A 151 21.93 -2.50 -0.39
CA LEU A 151 21.06 -1.37 -0.10
C LEU A 151 21.28 -0.84 1.31
N PRO A 152 21.29 0.49 1.48
CA PRO A 152 21.40 1.10 2.80
C PRO A 152 20.14 0.88 3.65
N ILE A 153 20.29 0.85 4.96
CA ILE A 153 19.19 0.80 5.93
C ILE A 153 19.49 1.78 7.07
N GLU A 154 18.46 2.47 7.53
CA GLU A 154 18.48 3.28 8.75
C GLU A 154 17.71 2.60 9.88
N VAL A 155 18.12 2.85 11.12
CA VAL A 155 17.44 2.44 12.34
C VAL A 155 17.23 3.65 13.24
N GLY A 156 16.27 3.56 14.18
CA GLY A 156 15.95 4.63 15.13
C GLY A 156 14.85 5.55 14.66
#